data_AF-A0A126NZA7-F1
#
_entry.id   AF-A0A126NZA7-F1
#
_cell.length_a   1.000
_cell.length_b   1.000
_cell.length_c   1.000
_cell.angle_alpha   90.00
_cell.angle_beta   90.00
_cell.angle_gamma   90.00
#
_symmetry.space_group_name_H-M   'P 1'
#
loop_
_entity.id
_entity.type
_entity.pdbx_description
1 polymer ?
#
loop_
_entity_poly.entity_id
_entity_poly.type
_entity_poly.pdbx_seq_one_letter_code
_entity_poly.pdbx_strand_id
1 'polypeptide(L)' 'MTLVQSTPQQTVPSQQAYVIEIGETQAGLVNRRADERYFTFIAASAAFHALEGHRFATPSAAELAVRQLAGPRRGARLAA' A
#
# COMPACT_ATOMS: atom_id res chain seq x y z
N MET A 1 9.60 -29.19 31.50
CA MET A 1 8.48 -28.36 31.01
C MET A 1 9.10 -27.30 30.11
N THR A 2 9.17 -27.57 28.80
CA THR A 2 9.88 -26.69 27.85
C THR A 2 8.93 -25.57 27.43
N LEU A 3 9.22 -24.36 27.91
CA LEU A 3 8.49 -23.16 27.54
C LEU A 3 8.90 -22.78 26.11
N VAL A 4 8.05 -23.09 25.14
CA VAL A 4 8.15 -22.56 23.79
C VAL A 4 7.95 -21.05 23.89
N GLN A 5 9.05 -20.30 23.90
CA GLN A 5 9.01 -18.85 23.82
C GLN A 5 8.48 -18.49 22.43
N SER A 6 7.20 -18.12 22.38
CA SER A 6 6.61 -17.39 21.27
C SER A 6 7.49 -16.17 21.03
N THR A 7 8.32 -16.20 19.99
CA THR A 7 9.17 -15.06 19.64
C THR A 7 8.28 -13.82 19.52
N PRO A 8 8.42 -12.81 20.39
CA PRO A 8 7.78 -11.53 20.12
C PRO A 8 8.32 -11.10 18.76
N GLN A 9 7.45 -10.88 17.77
CA GLN A 9 7.86 -10.35 16.47
C GLN A 9 8.74 -9.14 16.74
N GLN A 10 10.04 -9.34 16.51
CA GLN A 10 11.08 -8.43 16.90
C GLN A 10 10.74 -7.10 16.25
N THR A 11 10.36 -6.12 17.06
CA THR A 11 10.07 -4.77 16.62
C THR A 11 11.42 -4.15 16.24
N VAL A 12 11.93 -4.53 15.07
CA VAL A 12 13.00 -3.82 14.40
C VAL A 12 12.56 -2.37 14.31
N PRO A 13 13.45 -1.38 14.53
CA PRO A 13 13.08 0.03 14.51
C PRO A 13 12.21 0.28 13.28
N SER A 14 11.02 0.78 13.58
CA SER A 14 9.71 0.49 12.99
C SER A 14 9.61 0.65 11.47
N GLN A 15 10.05 -0.35 10.71
CA GLN A 15 9.64 -0.47 9.31
C GLN A 15 8.19 -0.98 9.29
N GLN A 16 7.26 -0.13 8.88
CA GLN A 16 5.83 -0.46 8.78
C GLN A 16 5.48 -0.67 7.32
N ALA A 17 4.99 -1.86 6.98
CA ALA A 17 4.51 -2.16 5.64
C ALA A 17 3.05 -2.62 5.72
N TYR A 18 2.21 -2.05 4.87
CA TYR A 18 0.80 -2.40 4.75
C TYR A 18 0.48 -2.71 3.30
N VAL A 19 -0.32 -3.75 3.05
CA VAL A 19 -0.85 -4.04 1.71
C VAL A 19 -2.19 -3.33 1.56
N ILE A 20 -2.43 -2.75 0.39
CA ILE A 20 -3.68 -2.09 0.02
C ILE A 20 -4.39 -2.96 -1.00
N GLU A 21 -5.60 -3.38 -0.68
CA GLU A 21 -6.45 -4.24 -1.50
C GLU A 21 -7.77 -3.52 -1.80
N ILE A 22 -8.20 -3.55 -3.07
CA ILE A 22 -9.49 -3.01 -3.50
C ILE A 22 -10.33 -4.16 -4.05
N GLY A 23 -11.39 -4.52 -3.33
CA GLY A 23 -12.18 -5.71 -3.65
C GLY A 23 -11.30 -6.94 -3.57
N GLU A 24 -11.14 -7.63 -4.70
CA GLU A 24 -10.29 -8.82 -4.83
C GLU A 24 -8.91 -8.52 -5.45
N THR A 25 -8.62 -7.25 -5.75
CA THR A 25 -7.37 -6.85 -6.42
C THR A 25 -6.39 -6.25 -5.44
N GLN A 26 -5.20 -6.85 -5.34
CA GLN A 26 -4.07 -6.23 -4.67
C GLN A 26 -3.63 -5.00 -5.47
N ALA A 27 -3.84 -3.81 -4.90
CA ALA A 27 -3.55 -2.56 -5.58
C ALA A 27 -2.09 -2.15 -5.43
N GLY A 28 -1.51 -2.43 -4.26
CA GLY A 28 -0.11 -2.12 -3.96
C GLY A 28 0.24 -2.36 -2.51
N LEU A 29 1.46 -1.98 -2.14
CA LEU A 29 1.88 -1.87 -0.75
C LEU A 29 2.30 -0.45 -0.44
N VAL A 30 2.19 -0.08 0.83
CA VAL A 30 2.85 1.10 1.37
C VAL A 30 3.88 0.66 2.38
N ASN A 31 5.08 1.20 2.28
CA ASN A 31 6.11 1.01 3.28
C ASN A 31 6.50 2.34 3.91
N ARG A 32 6.93 2.29 5.17
CA ARG A 32 7.49 3.42 5.89
C ARG A 32 8.67 2.92 6.68
N ARG A 33 9.82 3.59 6.52
CA ARG A 33 10.98 3.36 7.37
C ARG A 33 10.85 4.11 8.70
N ALA A 34 11.59 3.67 9.71
CA ALA A 34 11.50 4.22 11.06
C ALA A 34 11.89 5.70 11.14
N ASP A 35 12.80 6.13 10.28
CA ASP A 35 13.30 7.49 10.10
C ASP A 35 12.45 8.32 9.12
N GLU A 36 11.58 7.67 8.34
CA GLU A 36 10.70 8.32 7.39
C GLU A 36 9.37 8.72 8.04
N ARG A 37 8.87 9.90 7.68
CA ARG A 37 7.54 10.39 8.10
C ARG A 37 6.43 10.00 7.14
N TYR A 38 6.80 9.54 5.95
CA TYR A 38 5.87 9.25 4.87
C TYR A 38 5.89 7.77 4.54
N PHE A 39 4.73 7.30 4.12
CA PHE A 39 4.51 6.00 3.51
C PHE A 39 4.70 6.11 2.01
N THR A 40 5.59 5.33 1.44
CA THR A 40 5.78 5.28 -0.01
C THR A 40 4.91 4.17 -0.59
N PHE A 41 4.07 4.51 -1.57
CA PHE A 41 3.25 3.55 -2.29
C PHE A 41 4.04 2.89 -3.42
N ILE A 42 3.91 1.57 -3.51
CA ILE A 42 4.48 0.72 -4.54
C ILE A 42 3.31 -0.05 -5.16
N ALA A 43 3.02 0.24 -6.42
CA ALA A 43 1.94 -0.34 -7.17
C ALA A 43 2.20 -1.82 -7.44
N ALA A 44 1.18 -2.65 -7.23
CA ALA A 44 1.23 -4.07 -7.59
C ALA A 44 0.80 -4.31 -9.05
N SER A 45 0.21 -3.31 -9.72
CA SER A 45 -0.31 -3.41 -11.09
C SER A 45 -0.21 -2.07 -11.82
N ALA A 46 -0.10 -2.14 -13.16
CA ALA A 46 -0.11 -0.97 -14.05
C ALA A 46 -1.36 -0.09 -13.88
N ALA A 47 -2.46 -0.67 -13.40
CA ALA A 47 -3.67 0.08 -13.04
C ALA A 47 -3.41 1.15 -11.97
N PHE A 48 -2.40 0.99 -11.12
CA PHE A 48 -2.09 1.88 -10.00
C PHE A 48 -0.76 2.62 -10.16
N HIS A 49 -0.10 2.52 -11.32
CA HIS A 49 1.17 3.21 -11.60
C HIS A 49 1.11 4.73 -11.41
N ALA A 50 -0.06 5.35 -11.56
CA ALA A 50 -0.21 6.79 -11.29
C ALA A 50 0.11 7.16 -9.83
N LEU A 51 0.06 6.20 -8.90
CA LEU A 51 0.41 6.37 -7.49
C LEU A 51 1.78 5.78 -7.14
N GLU A 52 2.51 5.18 -8.08
CA GLU A 52 3.84 4.62 -7.85
C GLU A 52 4.78 5.69 -7.28
N GLY A 53 5.49 5.36 -6.20
CA GLY A 53 6.41 6.26 -5.52
C GLY A 53 5.74 7.44 -4.79
N HIS A 54 4.40 7.54 -4.78
CA HIS A 54 3.72 8.61 -4.06
C HIS A 54 3.89 8.43 -2.56
N ARG A 55 4.12 9.56 -1.89
CA ARG A 55 4.37 9.64 -0.46
C ARG A 55 3.11 10.11 0.26
N PHE A 56 2.59 9.27 1.13
CA PHE A 56 1.38 9.51 1.92
C PHE A 56 1.73 9.70 3.40
N ALA A 57 0.99 10.54 4.10
CA ALA A 57 1.18 10.72 5.54
C ALA A 57 0.68 9.50 6.35
N THR A 58 -0.32 8.79 5.83
CA THR A 58 -0.94 7.63 6.47
C THR A 58 -1.26 6.54 5.44
N PRO A 59 -1.32 5.26 5.83
CA PRO A 59 -1.75 4.18 4.94
C PRO A 59 -3.19 4.39 4.42
N SER A 60 -4.09 4.94 5.24
CA SER A 60 -5.46 5.24 4.83
C SER A 60 -5.54 6.31 3.73
N ALA A 61 -4.62 7.29 3.72
CA ALA A 61 -4.56 8.28 2.65
C ALA A 61 -4.15 7.64 1.31
N ALA A 62 -3.23 6.68 1.35
CA ALA A 62 -2.86 5.90 0.18
C ALA A 62 -4.05 5.04 -0.32
N GLU A 63 -4.77 4.39 0.59
CA GLU A 63 -5.96 3.60 0.23
C GLU A 63 -7.04 4.48 -0.45
N LEU A 64 -7.30 5.67 0.06
CA LEU A 64 -8.24 6.60 -0.55
C LEU A 64 -7.81 7.01 -1.97
N ALA A 65 -6.52 7.29 -2.19
CA ALA A 65 -6.01 7.62 -3.51
C ALA A 65 -6.16 6.43 -4.48
N VAL A 66 -5.85 5.23 -4.01
CA VAL A 66 -6.04 3.98 -4.75
C VAL A 66 -7.52 3.78 -5.11
N ARG A 67 -8.43 3.95 -4.15
CA ARG A 67 -9.89 3.86 -4.37
C ARG A 67 -10.37 4.87 -5.42
N GLN A 68 -9.87 6.10 -5.36
CA GLN A 68 -10.20 7.13 -6.35
C GLN A 68 -9.72 6.74 -7.75
N LEU A 69 -8.53 6.15 -7.85
CA LEU A 69 -7.96 5.69 -9.12
C LEU A 69 -8.59 4.39 -9.65
N ALA A 70 -9.11 3.55 -8.76
CA ALA A 70 -9.90 2.35 -9.06
C ALA A 70 -11.35 2.66 -9.44
N GLY A 71 -11.84 3.86 -9.09
CA GLY A 71 -13.14 4.37 -9.51
C GLY A 71 -13.31 4.27 -11.03
N PRO A 72 -14.55 4.21 -11.54
CA PRO A 72 -14.83 3.91 -12.94
C PRO A 72 -14.05 4.86 -13.83
N ARG A 73 -13.01 4.33 -14.49
CA ARG A 73 -12.21 5.05 -15.49
C ARG A 73 -13.12 5.30 -16.67
N ARG A 74 -13.85 6.40 -16.63
CA ARG A 74 -14.81 6.86 -17.63
C ARG A 74 -14.10 7.38 -18.88
N GLY A 75 -13.11 6.63 -19.39
CA GLY A 75 -12.12 7.13 -20.34
C GLY A 75 -11.33 6.09 -21.13
N ALA A 76 -11.70 4.81 -21.11
CA ALA A 76 -11.32 3.92 -22.22
C ALA A 76 -12.24 4.25 -23.40
N ARG A 77 -11.86 5.33 -24.08
CA ARG A 77 -12.48 5.88 -25.28
C ARG A 77 -12.67 4.76 -26.30
N LEU A 78 -13.93 4.52 -26.66
CA LEU A 78 -14.32 3.94 -27.93
C LEU A 78 -13.56 4.68 -29.05
N ALA A 79 -12.65 3.99 -29.72
CA ALA A 79 -12.14 4.32 -31.04
C ALA A 79 -12.08 2.95 -31.75
N ALA A 80 -13.13 2.55 -32.49
CA ALA A 80 -13.50 3.01 -33.84
C ALA A 80 -12.42 2.64 -34.86
#